data_AF-A0A7S0BLU3-F1
#
_entry.id   AF-A0A7S0BLU3-F1
#
_cell.length_a   1.000
_cell.length_b   1.000
_cell.length_c   1.000
_cell.angle_alpha   90.00
_cell.angle_beta   90.00
_cell.angle_gamma   90.00
#
_symmetry.space_group_name_H-M   'P 1'
#
loop_
_entity.id
_entity.type
_entity.pdbx_description
1 polymer ?
#
loop_
_entity_poly.entity_id
_entity_poly.type
_entity_poly.pdbx_seq_one_letter_code
_entity_poly.pdbx_strand_id
1 'polypeptide(L)'
;AFVPLVKLVDRVSDVKCDISFGRNNGPSNVLLIRQYLEDFPSLMPLILVVKCFMHQRMLNEVYRGGIGSYALLLLVVSHLQHYRTNFNYRMGNGGAGPNLGSVLIDFFALYGSKFNYVYSGIGIKNNGNYFSKKRKFITDSAQPMLLSIEDPQDEENEI
;
A
#
# COMPACT_ATOMS: atom_id res chain seq x y z
N ALA A 1 12.03 13.90 -1.29
CA ALA A 1 12.49 14.88 -0.28
C ALA A 1 13.35 14.18 0.78
N PHE A 2 14.54 14.71 1.07
CA PHE A 2 15.44 14.19 2.10
C PHE A 2 14.87 14.51 3.50
N VAL A 3 14.76 13.50 4.36
CA VAL A 3 14.31 13.68 5.75
C VAL A 3 15.50 13.40 6.65
N PRO A 4 15.98 14.37 7.45
CA PRO A 4 17.02 14.14 8.43
C PRO A 4 16.57 13.07 9.44
N LEU A 5 17.39 12.04 9.60
CA LEU A 5 17.09 10.85 10.41
C LEU A 5 18.26 10.54 11.34
N VAL A 6 17.97 10.30 12.61
CA VAL A 6 18.89 9.71 13.58
C VAL A 6 18.47 8.27 13.82
N LYS A 7 19.38 7.33 13.55
CA LYS A 7 19.15 5.90 13.77
C LYS A 7 19.85 5.47 15.05
N LEU A 8 19.14 4.76 15.91
CA LEU A 8 19.67 4.22 17.15
C LEU A 8 19.09 2.83 17.42
N VAL A 9 19.73 2.10 18.33
CA VAL A 9 19.23 0.82 18.83
C VAL A 9 19.08 0.97 20.33
N ASP A 10 17.88 0.71 20.83
CA ASP A 10 17.65 0.68 22.28
C ASP A 10 18.42 -0.49 22.89
N ARG A 11 19.24 -0.20 23.91
CA ARG A 11 20.16 -1.19 24.48
C ARG A 11 19.45 -2.33 25.21
N VAL A 12 18.27 -2.08 25.78
CA VAL A 12 17.56 -3.06 26.62
C VAL A 12 16.68 -3.98 25.76
N SER A 13 15.97 -3.41 24.78
CA SER A 13 15.02 -4.14 23.93
C SER A 13 15.58 -4.59 22.58
N ASP A 14 16.77 -4.12 22.18
CA ASP A 14 17.37 -4.30 20.85
C ASP A 14 16.49 -3.76 19.71
N VAL A 15 15.52 -2.89 20.04
CA VAL A 15 14.64 -2.27 19.06
C VAL A 15 15.39 -1.18 18.30
N LYS A 16 15.39 -1.29 16.98
CA LYS A 16 15.90 -0.26 16.07
C LYS A 16 14.90 0.89 16.00
N CYS A 17 15.36 2.09 16.30
CA CYS A 17 14.55 3.30 16.33
C CYS A 17 15.10 4.33 15.33
N ASP A 18 14.19 4.89 14.53
CA ASP A 18 14.49 6.00 13.62
C ASP A 18 13.77 7.26 14.13
N ILE A 19 14.53 8.30 14.46
CA ILE A 19 14.00 9.62 14.88
C ILE A 19 14.15 10.57 13.70
N SER A 20 13.03 11.13 13.23
CA SER A 20 13.00 12.12 12.15
C SER A 20 12.55 13.49 12.65
N PHE A 21 13.05 14.55 12.01
CA PHE A 21 12.71 15.93 12.36
C PHE A 21 11.92 16.61 11.24
N GLY A 22 10.96 17.48 11.61
CA GLY A 22 10.33 18.42 10.67
C GLY A 22 9.20 17.85 9.79
N ARG A 23 8.62 16.68 10.12
CA ARG A 23 7.45 16.13 9.41
C ARG A 23 6.27 15.90 10.36
N ASN A 24 5.19 16.67 10.18
CA ASN A 24 3.94 16.46 10.90
C ASN A 24 3.04 15.39 10.25
N ASN A 25 3.39 14.88 9.06
CA ASN A 25 2.59 13.90 8.32
C ASN A 25 2.64 12.50 8.98
N GLY A 26 3.67 12.21 9.79
CA GLY A 26 3.80 10.92 10.49
C GLY A 26 2.60 10.63 11.42
N PRO A 27 2.31 11.51 12.40
CA PRO A 27 1.15 11.38 13.27
C PRO A 27 -0.19 11.26 12.52
N SER A 28 -0.40 12.07 11.47
CA SER A 28 -1.63 12.01 10.67
C SER A 28 -1.79 10.67 9.95
N ASN A 29 -0.70 10.11 9.40
CA ASN A 29 -0.72 8.80 8.75
C ASN A 29 -1.08 7.67 9.71
N VAL A 30 -0.70 7.77 10.99
CA VAL A 30 -1.06 6.77 12.01
C VAL A 30 -2.57 6.68 12.19
N LEU A 31 -3.26 7.83 12.23
CA LEU A 31 -4.72 7.85 12.36
C LEU A 31 -5.40 7.19 11.15
N LEU A 32 -4.92 7.50 9.95
CA LEU A 32 -5.44 6.92 8.71
C LEU A 32 -5.20 5.40 8.64
N ILE A 33 -4.01 4.93 9.01
CA ILE A 33 -3.69 3.50 9.04
C ILE A 33 -4.57 2.77 10.06
N ARG A 34 -4.82 3.37 11.23
CA ARG A 34 -5.75 2.80 12.22
C ARG A 34 -7.15 2.64 11.65
N GLN A 35 -7.64 3.66 10.95
CA GLN A 35 -8.93 3.58 10.27
C GLN A 35 -8.97 2.43 9.25
N TYR A 36 -7.93 2.25 8.42
CA TYR A 36 -7.90 1.12 7.49
C TYR A 36 -7.88 -0.25 8.17
N LEU A 37 -7.23 -0.36 9.33
CA LEU A 37 -7.21 -1.60 10.11
C LEU A 37 -8.59 -1.92 10.73
N GLU A 38 -9.34 -0.89 11.11
CA GLU A 38 -10.72 -1.01 11.60
C GLU A 38 -11.69 -1.34 10.46
N ASP A 39 -11.60 -0.63 9.33
CA ASP A 39 -12.46 -0.83 8.16
C ASP A 39 -12.23 -2.19 7.48
N PHE A 40 -11.01 -2.70 7.53
CA PHE A 40 -10.61 -3.96 6.90
C PHE A 40 -9.86 -4.86 7.90
N PRO A 41 -10.59 -5.68 8.69
CA PRO A 41 -9.96 -6.62 9.63
C PRO A 41 -9.00 -7.63 8.95
N SER A 42 -9.20 -7.90 7.66
CA SER A 42 -8.33 -8.75 6.84
C SER A 42 -7.00 -8.09 6.46
N LEU A 43 -6.85 -6.77 6.61
CA LEU A 43 -5.64 -6.03 6.23
C LEU A 43 -4.42 -6.52 7.00
N MET A 44 -4.53 -6.67 8.32
CA MET A 44 -3.40 -7.06 9.18
C MET A 44 -2.80 -8.43 8.80
N PRO A 45 -3.56 -9.54 8.71
CA PRO A 45 -2.98 -10.82 8.32
C PRO A 45 -2.42 -10.78 6.88
N LEU A 46 -3.08 -10.10 5.95
CA LEU A 46 -2.62 -10.01 4.56
C LEU A 46 -1.31 -9.22 4.45
N ILE A 47 -1.23 -8.03 5.04
CA ILE A 47 -0.03 -7.19 4.96
C ILE A 47 1.18 -7.87 5.60
N LEU A 48 0.99 -8.65 6.67
CA LEU A 48 2.07 -9.41 7.30
C LEU A 48 2.61 -10.50 6.37
N VAL A 49 1.75 -11.27 5.72
CA VAL A 49 2.17 -12.31 4.76
C VAL A 49 2.87 -11.68 3.55
N VAL A 50 2.31 -10.61 3.00
CA VAL A 50 2.92 -9.91 1.85
C VAL A 50 4.27 -9.28 2.25
N LYS A 51 4.37 -8.65 3.42
CA LYS A 51 5.65 -8.12 3.94
C LYS A 51 6.70 -9.21 4.07
N CYS A 52 6.33 -10.36 4.65
CA CYS A 52 7.23 -11.51 4.76
C CYS A 52 7.71 -11.99 3.38
N PHE A 53 6.78 -12.13 2.43
CA PHE A 53 7.09 -12.51 1.04
C PHE A 53 8.07 -11.55 0.36
N MET A 54 7.88 -10.23 0.54
CA MET A 54 8.77 -9.20 -0.02
C MET A 54 10.14 -9.21 0.67
N HIS A 55 10.16 -9.36 2.00
CA HIS A 55 11.40 -9.43 2.78
C HIS A 55 12.27 -10.64 2.38
N GLN A 56 11.67 -11.82 2.21
CA GLN A 56 12.37 -13.03 1.76
C GLN A 56 13.03 -12.88 0.37
N ARG A 57 12.58 -11.91 -0.43
CA ARG A 57 13.10 -11.61 -1.78
C ARG A 57 13.94 -10.34 -1.84
N MET A 58 14.19 -9.70 -0.70
CA MET A 58 14.90 -8.41 -0.60
C MET A 58 14.22 -7.29 -1.41
N LEU A 59 12.88 -7.33 -1.54
CA LEU A 59 12.09 -6.33 -2.27
C LEU A 59 11.45 -5.27 -1.35
N ASN A 60 11.83 -5.23 -0.07
CA ASN A 60 11.27 -4.36 0.96
C ASN A 60 12.10 -3.08 1.20
N GLU A 61 13.12 -2.82 0.37
CA GLU A 61 14.05 -1.70 0.51
C GLU A 61 13.97 -0.75 -0.69
N VAL A 62 13.42 0.46 -0.48
CA VAL A 62 13.20 1.46 -1.55
C VAL A 62 14.49 1.88 -2.25
N TYR A 63 15.59 2.02 -1.49
CA TYR A 63 16.88 2.45 -2.06
C TYR A 63 17.51 1.42 -3.02
N ARG A 64 17.02 0.17 -3.02
CA ARG A 64 17.40 -0.87 -3.98
C ARG A 64 16.35 -1.08 -5.08
N GLY A 65 15.37 -0.19 -5.21
CA GLY A 65 14.25 -0.32 -6.14
C GLY A 65 13.11 -1.22 -5.62
N GLY A 66 13.10 -1.56 -4.33
CA GLY A 66 12.00 -2.27 -3.69
C GLY A 66 10.81 -1.37 -3.32
N ILE A 67 9.79 -1.95 -2.71
CA ILE A 67 8.56 -1.25 -2.31
C ILE A 67 8.64 -0.87 -0.82
N GLY A 68 8.34 0.38 -0.51
CA GLY A 68 8.27 0.88 0.86
C GLY A 68 7.07 0.31 1.63
N SER A 69 7.18 0.20 2.96
CA SER A 69 6.11 -0.37 3.79
C SER A 69 4.78 0.39 3.70
N TYR A 70 4.82 1.71 3.49
CA TYR A 70 3.60 2.51 3.33
C TYR A 70 2.94 2.26 1.97
N ALA A 71 3.70 2.32 0.86
CA ALA A 71 3.21 1.96 -0.47
C ALA A 71 2.62 0.54 -0.51
N LEU A 72 3.29 -0.42 0.13
CA LEU A 72 2.79 -1.80 0.22
C LEU A 72 1.47 -1.89 0.99
N LEU A 73 1.32 -1.12 2.08
CA LEU A 73 0.05 -1.04 2.81
C LEU A 73 -1.06 -0.48 1.94
N LEU A 74 -0.80 0.60 1.19
CA LEU A 74 -1.78 1.20 0.29
C LEU A 74 -2.19 0.25 -0.85
N LEU A 75 -1.28 -0.55 -1.38
CA LEU A 75 -1.62 -1.62 -2.34
C LEU A 75 -2.62 -2.63 -1.75
N VAL A 76 -2.38 -3.10 -0.52
CA VAL A 76 -3.29 -4.07 0.12
C VAL A 76 -4.64 -3.41 0.43
N VAL A 77 -4.66 -2.14 0.86
CA VAL A 77 -5.89 -1.37 1.08
C VAL A 77 -6.69 -1.22 -0.22
N SER A 78 -6.05 -0.81 -1.32
CA SER A 78 -6.69 -0.70 -2.64
C SER A 78 -7.29 -2.03 -3.09
N HIS A 79 -6.55 -3.13 -2.94
CA HIS A 79 -7.06 -4.45 -3.26
C HIS A 79 -8.31 -4.81 -2.45
N LEU A 80 -8.31 -4.55 -1.14
CA LEU A 80 -9.45 -4.82 -0.26
C LEU A 80 -10.67 -3.95 -0.57
N GLN A 81 -10.45 -2.68 -0.95
CA GLN A 81 -11.50 -1.77 -1.41
C GLN A 81 -12.20 -2.29 -2.67
N HIS A 82 -11.42 -2.73 -3.67
CA HIS A 82 -11.97 -3.34 -4.89
C HIS A 82 -12.60 -4.72 -4.63
N TYR A 83 -11.98 -5.52 -3.78
CA TYR A 83 -12.51 -6.83 -3.39
C TYR A 83 -13.86 -6.70 -2.70
N ARG A 84 -14.03 -5.80 -1.72
CA ARG A 84 -15.31 -5.56 -1.04
C ARG A 84 -16.42 -5.21 -2.01
N THR A 85 -16.14 -4.32 -2.96
CA THR A 85 -17.12 -3.88 -3.98
C THR A 85 -17.55 -5.04 -4.87
N ASN A 86 -16.60 -5.84 -5.36
CA ASN A 86 -16.90 -6.99 -6.22
C ASN A 86 -17.52 -8.17 -5.46
N PHE A 87 -17.11 -8.39 -4.20
CA PHE A 87 -17.62 -9.46 -3.35
C PHE A 87 -19.06 -9.18 -2.93
N ASN A 88 -19.38 -7.97 -2.49
CA ASN A 88 -20.75 -7.58 -2.14
C ASN A 88 -21.69 -7.70 -3.36
N TYR A 89 -21.21 -7.37 -4.56
CA TYR A 89 -21.96 -7.58 -5.80
C TYR A 89 -22.24 -9.06 -6.10
N ARG A 90 -21.28 -9.95 -5.80
CA ARG A 90 -21.38 -11.38 -6.11
C ARG A 90 -22.18 -12.20 -5.10
N MET A 91 -22.12 -11.84 -3.81
CA MET A 91 -22.59 -12.74 -2.74
C MET A 91 -24.05 -12.51 -2.32
N GLY A 92 -24.61 -11.30 -2.54
CA GLY A 92 -25.87 -10.93 -1.88
C GLY A 92 -25.79 -11.03 -0.35
N ASN A 93 -26.83 -10.60 0.37
CA ASN A 93 -26.82 -10.43 1.84
C ASN A 93 -26.63 -11.72 2.70
N GLY A 94 -26.27 -12.88 2.12
CA GLY A 94 -26.39 -14.19 2.79
C GLY A 94 -25.16 -15.09 2.83
N GLY A 95 -23.97 -14.63 2.44
CA GLY A 95 -22.78 -15.49 2.33
C GLY A 95 -21.77 -15.37 3.46
N ALA A 96 -21.11 -16.49 3.81
CA ALA A 96 -19.93 -16.52 4.68
C ALA A 96 -18.86 -15.52 4.20
N GLY A 97 -18.12 -14.92 5.14
CA GLY A 97 -17.08 -13.94 4.86
C GLY A 97 -15.97 -14.46 3.92
N PRO A 98 -15.19 -13.57 3.31
CA PRO A 98 -14.23 -13.95 2.29
C PRO A 98 -13.07 -14.78 2.85
N ASN A 99 -12.66 -15.80 2.09
CA ASN A 99 -11.50 -16.62 2.42
C ASN A 99 -10.20 -15.80 2.20
N LEU A 100 -9.41 -15.61 3.25
CA LEU A 100 -8.18 -14.80 3.16
C LEU A 100 -7.14 -15.36 2.18
N GLY A 101 -7.12 -16.67 1.96
CA GLY A 101 -6.24 -17.31 0.98
C GLY A 101 -6.60 -16.92 -0.45
N SER A 102 -7.89 -16.90 -0.80
CA SER A 102 -8.32 -16.44 -2.13
C SER A 102 -8.06 -14.94 -2.31
N VAL A 103 -8.33 -14.12 -1.28
CA VAL A 103 -8.02 -12.68 -1.31
C VAL A 103 -6.52 -12.45 -1.56
N LEU A 104 -5.65 -13.22 -0.90
CA LEU A 104 -4.19 -13.14 -1.09
C LEU A 104 -3.76 -13.57 -2.49
N ILE A 105 -4.31 -14.67 -3.02
CA ILE A 105 -4.02 -15.13 -4.39
C ILE A 105 -4.46 -14.06 -5.40
N ASP A 106 -5.64 -13.49 -5.23
CA ASP A 106 -6.15 -12.43 -6.09
C ASP A 106 -5.27 -11.17 -6.03
N PHE A 107 -4.72 -10.84 -4.86
CA PHE A 107 -3.76 -9.73 -4.70
C PHE A 107 -2.51 -9.95 -5.57
N PHE A 108 -1.89 -11.13 -5.45
CA PHE A 108 -0.70 -11.46 -6.25
C PHE A 108 -1.02 -11.59 -7.74
N ALA A 109 -2.19 -12.13 -8.10
CA ALA A 109 -2.60 -12.21 -9.49
C ALA A 109 -2.80 -10.80 -10.08
N LEU A 110 -3.46 -9.92 -9.35
CA LEU A 110 -3.69 -8.54 -9.77
C LEU A 110 -2.37 -7.79 -9.96
N TYR A 111 -1.61 -7.58 -8.89
CA TYR A 111 -0.40 -6.75 -8.95
C TYR A 111 0.81 -7.46 -9.56
N GLY A 112 0.81 -8.78 -9.62
CA GLY A 112 1.90 -9.54 -10.25
C GLY A 112 1.73 -9.73 -11.77
N SER A 113 0.52 -9.58 -12.32
CA SER A 113 0.30 -9.89 -13.74
C SER A 113 -0.80 -9.12 -14.47
N LYS A 114 -1.84 -8.65 -13.79
CA LYS A 114 -3.02 -8.05 -14.45
C LYS A 114 -3.05 -6.53 -14.39
N PHE A 115 -2.42 -5.93 -13.38
CA PHE A 115 -2.44 -4.48 -13.19
C PHE A 115 -1.66 -3.79 -14.31
N ASN A 116 -2.28 -2.77 -14.91
CA ASN A 116 -1.67 -2.04 -16.01
C ASN A 116 -0.75 -0.93 -15.48
N TYR A 117 0.49 -1.30 -15.17
CA TYR A 117 1.49 -0.36 -14.67
C TYR A 117 1.85 0.75 -15.67
N VAL A 118 1.57 0.60 -16.97
CA VAL A 118 1.89 1.66 -17.95
C VAL A 118 0.95 2.85 -17.80
N TYR A 119 -0.36 2.59 -17.66
CA TYR A 119 -1.38 3.63 -17.79
C TYR A 119 -2.13 3.93 -16.49
N SER A 120 -2.15 2.99 -15.55
CA SER A 120 -2.98 3.07 -14.34
C SER A 120 -2.18 3.44 -13.11
N GLY A 121 -2.66 4.43 -12.37
CA GLY A 121 -2.25 4.72 -11.00
C GLY A 121 -3.35 4.32 -10.02
N ILE A 122 -3.00 4.23 -8.74
CA ILE A 122 -3.86 3.73 -7.67
C ILE A 122 -4.25 4.88 -6.76
N GLY A 123 -5.55 5.16 -6.68
CA GLY A 123 -6.09 6.12 -5.71
C GLY A 123 -6.81 5.40 -4.58
N ILE A 124 -6.64 5.92 -3.35
CA ILE A 124 -7.13 5.28 -2.13
C ILE A 124 -8.41 5.93 -1.60
N LYS A 125 -8.64 7.20 -1.93
CA LYS A 125 -9.83 7.94 -1.51
C LYS A 125 -11.10 7.36 -2.14
N ASN A 126 -12.26 7.67 -1.53
CA ASN A 126 -13.59 7.30 -2.04
C ASN A 126 -13.80 5.80 -2.27
N ASN A 127 -13.35 4.95 -1.33
CA ASN A 127 -13.37 3.48 -1.44
C ASN A 127 -12.54 2.92 -2.62
N GLY A 128 -11.46 3.59 -2.98
CA GLY A 128 -10.49 3.10 -3.97
C GLY A 128 -10.91 3.35 -5.41
N ASN A 129 -9.94 3.76 -6.23
CA ASN A 129 -10.13 3.91 -7.66
C ASN A 129 -8.81 3.65 -8.41
N TYR A 130 -8.93 3.51 -9.74
CA TYR A 130 -7.78 3.60 -10.64
C TYR A 130 -7.94 4.84 -11.50
N PHE A 131 -6.85 5.61 -11.63
CA PHE A 131 -6.79 6.80 -12.45
C PHE A 131 -5.79 6.63 -13.58
N SER A 132 -5.85 7.52 -14.58
CA SER A 132 -4.86 7.55 -15.66
C SER A 132 -3.64 8.34 -15.21
N LYS A 133 -2.46 7.70 -15.20
CA LYS A 133 -1.21 8.34 -14.75
C LYS A 133 -0.92 9.62 -15.51
N LYS A 134 -0.96 9.56 -16.84
CA LYS A 134 -0.70 10.70 -17.74
C LYS A 134 -1.63 11.90 -17.48
N ARG A 135 -2.83 11.67 -16.93
CA ARG A 135 -3.78 12.74 -16.61
C ARG A 135 -3.54 13.35 -15.23
N LYS A 136 -2.96 12.60 -14.29
CA LYS A 136 -2.82 13.02 -12.88
C LYS A 136 -1.41 13.45 -12.52
N PHE A 137 -0.38 12.72 -12.96
CA PHE A 137 1.01 12.98 -12.60
C PHE A 137 1.89 13.11 -13.85
N ILE A 138 3.07 13.72 -13.66
CA ILE A 138 4.11 13.79 -14.69
C ILE A 138 4.77 12.42 -14.79
N THR A 139 4.54 11.73 -15.90
CA THR A 139 5.09 10.39 -16.11
C THR A 139 6.44 10.43 -16.82
N ASP A 140 7.44 9.69 -16.31
CA ASP A 140 8.69 9.46 -17.03
C ASP A 140 8.48 8.41 -18.13
N SER A 141 8.67 8.81 -19.39
CA SER A 141 8.55 7.93 -20.54
C SER A 141 9.66 6.88 -20.62
N ALA A 142 10.79 7.08 -19.93
CA ALA A 142 11.86 6.09 -19.83
C ALA A 142 11.52 4.96 -18.85
N GLN A 143 10.61 5.20 -17.89
CA GLN A 143 10.22 4.22 -16.88
C GLN A 143 8.69 4.09 -16.78
N PRO A 144 8.00 3.68 -17.87
CA PRO A 144 6.54 3.69 -17.93
C PRO A 144 5.88 2.72 -16.93
N MET A 145 6.62 1.68 -16.52
CA MET A 145 6.13 0.61 -15.63
C MET A 145 6.30 0.91 -14.13
N LEU A 146 6.80 2.08 -13.74
CA LEU A 146 6.92 2.43 -12.32
C LEU A 146 5.56 2.32 -11.62
N LEU A 147 5.55 1.97 -10.34
CA LEU A 147 4.32 2.03 -9.56
C LEU A 147 3.92 3.50 -9.36
N SER A 148 2.61 3.77 -9.32
CA SER A 148 2.06 5.12 -9.10
C SER A 148 0.90 4.99 -8.11
N ILE A 149 1.09 5.53 -6.91
CA ILE A 149 0.06 5.57 -5.88
C ILE A 149 -0.14 7.03 -5.46
N GLU A 150 -1.38 7.49 -5.46
CA GLU A 150 -1.74 8.79 -4.89
C GLU A 150 -1.68 8.72 -3.36
N ASP A 151 -0.97 9.66 -2.73
CA ASP A 151 -0.96 9.77 -1.28
C ASP A 151 -2.35 10.21 -0.77
N PRO A 152 -3.05 9.41 0.06
CA PRO A 152 -4.35 9.81 0.60
C PRO A 152 -4.28 11.08 1.48
N GLN A 153 -3.10 11.47 1.95
CA GLN A 153 -2.92 12.70 2.74
C GLN A 153 -2.52 13.92 1.90
N ASP A 154 -2.07 13.73 0.66
CA ASP A 154 -1.58 14.78 -0.23
C ASP A 154 -1.77 14.35 -1.70
N GLU A 155 -2.87 14.80 -2.32
CA GLU A 155 -3.27 14.30 -3.66
C GLU A 155 -2.31 14.70 -4.77
N GLU A 156 -1.46 15.69 -4.53
CA GLU A 156 -0.42 16.15 -5.46
C GLU A 156 0.87 15.31 -5.32
N ASN A 157 0.97 14.48 -4.28
CA ASN A 157 2.11 13.63 -4.01
C ASN A 157 1.90 12.22 -4.57
N GLU A 158 2.78 11.82 -5.49
CA GLU A 158 2.89 10.45 -6.00
C GLU A 158 3.92 9.67 -5.16
N ILE A 159 3.50 8.51 -4.65
CA ILE A 159 4.33 7.56 -3.88
C ILE A 159 4.90 6.48 -4.80
#